data_AF-A0A7S1EJ01-F1
#
_entry.id   AF-A0A7S1EJ01-F1
#
_cell.length_a   1.000
_cell.length_b   1.000
_cell.length_c   1.000
_cell.angle_alpha   90.00
_cell.angle_beta   90.00
_cell.angle_gamma   90.00
#
_symmetry.space_group_name_H-M   'P 1'
#
loop_
_entity.id
_entity.type
_entity.pdbx_description
1 polymer ?
#
loop_
_entity_poly.entity_id
_entity_poly.type
_entity_poly.pdbx_seq_one_letter_code
_entity_poly.pdbx_strand_id
1 'polypeptide(L)'
;SGPPLVDSCSDLVLQAWGVSARPLEFRWTSSDPTLNQALRGASSAVLRLPSPTPAISPGGTYLITASAVDFMGVAAAPSVVPITKASDSPPKVFFSPPSPAAFQDLPTLITASAEFS
;
A
#
# COMPACT_ATOMS: atom_id res chain seq x y z
N SER A 1 -2.39 14.62 -12.04
CA SER A 1 -2.50 13.21 -11.66
C SER A 1 -2.29 13.10 -10.16
N GLY A 2 -3.18 12.41 -9.44
CA GLY A 2 -2.98 12.18 -8.00
C GLY A 2 -1.87 11.17 -7.74
N PRO A 3 -1.46 10.98 -6.47
CA PRO A 3 -0.51 9.93 -6.11
C PRO A 3 -1.05 8.56 -6.55
N PRO A 4 -0.19 7.63 -7.00
CA PRO A 4 -0.58 6.25 -7.24
C PRO A 4 -1.25 5.66 -5.98
N LEU A 5 -2.46 5.14 -6.19
CA LEU A 5 -3.23 4.44 -5.17
C LEU A 5 -2.76 2.97 -5.12
N VAL A 6 -2.32 2.52 -3.96
CA VAL A 6 -1.91 1.14 -3.71
C VAL A 6 -3.00 0.47 -2.90
N ASP A 7 -3.56 -0.63 -3.42
CA ASP A 7 -4.52 -1.44 -2.69
C ASP A 7 -3.90 -1.95 -1.38
N SER A 8 -4.70 -1.95 -0.33
CA SER A 8 -4.31 -2.30 1.02
C SER A 8 -3.76 -3.72 1.18
N CYS A 9 -4.32 -4.65 0.40
CA CYS A 9 -4.08 -6.08 0.41
C CYS A 9 -3.06 -6.49 -0.66
N SER A 10 -2.62 -5.57 -1.51
CA SER A 10 -1.66 -5.83 -2.57
C SER A 10 -0.20 -5.60 -2.14
N ASP A 11 0.71 -6.33 -2.78
CA ASP A 11 2.15 -6.09 -2.66
C ASP A 11 2.50 -4.68 -3.14
N LEU A 12 3.42 -4.01 -2.43
CA LEU A 12 4.00 -2.76 -2.91
C LEU A 12 5.20 -3.08 -3.81
N VAL A 13 5.09 -2.74 -5.10
CA VAL A 13 6.18 -2.83 -6.06
C VAL A 13 6.72 -1.44 -6.35
N LEU A 14 7.98 -1.20 -5.98
CA LEU A 14 8.72 0.00 -6.32
C LEU A 14 9.66 -0.29 -7.48
N GLN A 15 9.65 0.59 -8.47
CA GLN A 15 10.47 0.45 -9.66
C GLN A 15 11.13 1.77 -10.02
N ALA A 16 12.44 1.73 -10.20
CA ALA A 16 13.25 2.84 -10.67
C ALA A 16 13.96 2.46 -11.96
N TRP A 17 14.21 3.47 -12.79
CA TRP A 17 14.96 3.33 -14.02
C TRP A 17 15.95 4.48 -14.11
N GLY A 18 17.15 4.19 -14.59
CA GLY A 18 18.19 5.18 -14.85
C GLY A 18 19.01 4.76 -16.06
N VAL A 19 19.33 5.73 -16.92
CA VAL A 19 20.24 5.51 -18.05
C VAL A 19 21.63 5.89 -17.60
N SER A 20 22.56 4.95 -17.67
CA SER A 20 23.97 5.17 -17.36
C SER A 20 24.84 4.27 -18.23
N ALA A 21 26.04 4.74 -18.57
CA ALA A 21 27.05 3.92 -19.23
C ALA A 21 27.61 2.82 -18.31
N ARG A 22 27.22 2.82 -17.02
CA ARG A 22 27.75 2.00 -15.95
C ARG A 22 26.59 1.41 -15.13
N PRO A 23 26.78 0.25 -14.48
CA PRO A 23 25.79 -0.27 -13.55
C PRO A 23 25.45 0.75 -12.45
N LEU A 24 24.16 0.85 -12.13
CA LEU A 24 23.64 1.72 -11.08
C LEU A 24 23.27 0.88 -9.85
N GLU A 25 23.69 1.34 -8.68
CA GLU A 25 23.19 0.90 -7.38
C GLU A 25 22.05 1.84 -6.98
N PHE A 26 20.85 1.29 -6.76
CA PHE A 26 19.72 2.08 -6.31
C PHE A 26 19.68 2.14 -4.78
N ARG A 27 19.02 3.14 -4.22
CA ARG A 27 18.74 3.25 -2.79
C ARG A 27 17.36 3.84 -2.58
N TRP A 28 16.65 3.28 -1.62
CA TRP A 28 15.26 3.59 -1.34
C TRP A 28 15.11 4.12 0.08
N THR A 29 14.38 5.22 0.24
CA THR A 29 13.99 5.74 1.56
C THR A 29 12.51 6.14 1.56
N SER A 30 11.94 6.25 2.76
CA SER A 30 10.57 6.69 2.97
C SER A 30 10.50 7.80 4.03
N SER A 31 9.50 8.67 3.92
CA SER A 31 9.13 9.61 4.99
C SER A 31 8.59 8.93 6.25
N ASP A 32 8.07 7.71 6.13
CA ASP A 32 7.62 6.91 7.28
C ASP A 32 8.77 6.09 7.87
N PRO A 33 9.04 6.18 9.19
CA PRO A 33 10.16 5.46 9.81
C PRO A 33 10.09 3.94 9.67
N THR A 34 8.91 3.34 9.74
CA THR A 34 8.72 1.89 9.66
C THR A 34 8.95 1.40 8.24
N LEU A 35 8.44 2.13 7.25
CA LEU A 35 8.63 1.80 5.85
C LEU A 35 10.08 2.03 5.48
N ASN A 36 10.68 3.10 5.98
CA ASN A 36 12.09 3.38 5.78
C ASN A 36 12.98 2.27 6.37
N GLN A 37 12.61 1.65 7.49
CA GLN A 37 13.31 0.46 7.99
C GLN A 37 13.19 -0.74 7.03
N ALA A 38 12.01 -1.01 6.48
CA ALA A 38 11.81 -2.09 5.52
C ALA A 38 12.58 -1.88 4.20
N LEU A 39 12.84 -0.62 3.83
CA LEU A 39 13.62 -0.26 2.64
C LEU A 39 15.14 -0.30 2.86
N ARG A 40 15.62 -0.42 4.12
CA ARG A 40 17.06 -0.38 4.41
C ARG A 40 17.80 -1.53 3.73
N GLY A 41 18.88 -1.19 3.03
CA GLY A 41 19.73 -2.16 2.35
C GLY A 41 19.19 -2.63 0.99
N ALA A 42 18.00 -2.19 0.58
CA ALA A 42 17.51 -2.47 -0.77
C ALA A 42 18.34 -1.69 -1.81
N SER A 43 18.99 -2.41 -2.72
CA SER A 43 19.85 -1.83 -3.76
C SER A 43 19.42 -2.08 -5.20
N SER A 44 18.34 -2.85 -5.38
CA SER A 44 17.80 -3.23 -6.68
C SER A 44 16.95 -2.11 -7.31
N ALA A 45 16.92 -2.08 -8.64
CA ALA A 45 16.03 -1.23 -9.43
C ALA A 45 14.54 -1.58 -9.24
N VAL A 46 14.25 -2.84 -8.89
CA VAL A 46 12.91 -3.32 -8.56
C VAL A 46 12.92 -3.87 -7.14
N LEU A 47 12.04 -3.33 -6.30
CA LEU A 47 11.82 -3.77 -4.93
C LEU A 47 10.37 -4.21 -4.76
N ARG A 48 10.17 -5.37 -4.15
CA ARG A 48 8.83 -5.91 -3.84
C ARG A 48 8.72 -6.07 -2.34
N LEU A 49 7.71 -5.41 -1.75
CA LEU A 49 7.36 -5.57 -0.35
C LEU A 49 6.04 -6.34 -0.29
N PRO A 50 6.02 -7.54 0.32
CA PRO A 50 4.82 -8.35 0.38
C PRO A 50 3.73 -7.70 1.24
N SER A 51 2.48 -8.06 0.94
CA SER A 51 1.33 -7.74 1.77
C SER A 51 1.17 -8.71 2.95
N PRO A 52 0.75 -8.24 4.15
CA PRO A 52 0.57 -6.83 4.51
C PRO A 52 1.93 -6.19 4.78
N THR A 53 2.22 -5.05 4.16
CA THR A 53 3.39 -4.26 4.55
C THR A 53 3.05 -3.52 5.85
N PRO A 54 3.60 -3.90 7.02
CA PRO A 54 3.15 -3.39 8.33
C PRO A 54 3.38 -1.88 8.50
N ALA A 55 4.20 -1.30 7.63
CA ALA A 55 4.58 0.10 7.62
C ALA A 55 3.63 1.04 6.87
N ILE A 56 2.64 0.50 6.15
CA ILE A 56 1.75 1.30 5.31
C ILE A 56 0.33 1.13 5.82
N SER A 57 -0.10 2.11 6.62
CA SER A 57 -1.45 2.23 7.16
C SER A 57 -2.43 2.61 6.03
N PRO A 58 -3.63 1.99 6.00
CA PRO A 58 -4.70 2.40 5.09
C PRO A 58 -5.02 3.89 5.21
N GLY A 59 -5.21 4.57 4.08
CA GLY A 59 -5.46 6.02 4.03
C GLY A 59 -4.22 6.90 4.25
N GLY A 60 -3.06 6.32 4.56
CA GLY A 60 -1.79 7.05 4.69
C GLY A 60 -1.20 7.46 3.34
N THR A 61 -0.51 8.60 3.32
CA THR A 61 0.32 9.04 2.18
C THR A 61 1.78 9.08 2.59
N TYR A 62 2.64 8.48 1.76
CA TYR A 62 4.05 8.24 2.05
C TYR A 62 4.91 8.80 0.91
N LEU A 63 6.00 9.48 1.23
CA LEU A 63 6.95 9.94 0.22
C LEU A 63 8.06 8.89 0.08
N ILE A 64 8.16 8.28 -1.10
CA ILE A 64 9.25 7.38 -1.45
C ILE A 64 10.30 8.18 -2.20
N THR A 65 11.56 8.07 -1.76
CA THR A 65 12.70 8.65 -2.47
C THR A 65 13.55 7.53 -3.06
N ALA A 66 13.75 7.56 -4.37
CA ALA A 66 14.69 6.73 -5.08
C ALA A 66 15.94 7.56 -5.42
N SER A 67 17.11 7.02 -5.11
CA SER A 67 18.40 7.57 -5.53
C SER A 67 19.21 6.48 -6.21
N ALA A 68 20.14 6.88 -7.07
CA ALA A 68 21.03 5.95 -7.75
C ALA A 68 22.46 6.48 -7.71
N VAL A 69 23.43 5.58 -7.55
CA VAL A 69 24.85 5.89 -7.52
C VAL A 69 25.56 4.90 -8.45
N ASP A 70 26.52 5.38 -9.23
CA ASP A 70 27.38 4.50 -10.03
C ASP A 70 28.57 3.96 -9.21
N PHE A 71 29.33 3.01 -9.76
CA PHE A 71 30.47 2.43 -9.04
C PHE A 71 31.62 3.42 -8.74
N MET A 72 31.63 4.59 -9.36
CA MET A 72 32.59 5.67 -9.07
C MET A 72 32.10 6.62 -7.97
N GLY A 73 30.90 6.38 -7.43
CA GLY A 73 30.30 7.23 -6.41
C GLY A 73 29.57 8.45 -6.96
N VAL A 74 29.31 8.52 -8.27
CA VAL A 74 28.53 9.61 -8.87
C VAL A 74 27.06 9.39 -8.59
N ALA A 75 26.43 10.29 -7.85
CA ALA A 75 25.01 10.23 -7.51
C ALA A 75 24.14 10.92 -8.57
N ALA A 76 23.06 10.25 -8.97
CA ALA A 76 21.98 10.86 -9.73
C ALA A 76 21.08 11.73 -8.84
N ALA A 77 20.34 12.66 -9.45
CA ALA A 77 19.32 13.42 -8.74
C ALA A 77 18.25 12.48 -8.17
N PRO A 78 17.85 12.63 -6.89
CA PRO A 78 16.83 11.80 -6.30
C PRO A 78 15.46 12.08 -6.90
N SER A 79 14.66 11.03 -7.08
CA SER A 79 13.25 11.12 -7.47
C SER A 79 12.35 10.87 -6.27
N VAL A 80 11.41 11.77 -6.03
CA VAL A 80 10.45 11.66 -4.92
C VAL A 80 9.06 11.42 -5.48
N VAL A 81 8.42 10.35 -5.04
CA VAL A 81 7.07 9.97 -5.47
C VAL A 81 6.18 9.78 -4.25
N PRO A 82 5.02 10.48 -4.17
CA PRO A 82 4.02 10.18 -3.16
C PRO A 82 3.27 8.90 -3.51
N ILE A 83 3.07 8.01 -2.55
CA ILE A 83 2.18 6.85 -2.67
C ILE A 83 1.07 6.97 -1.63
N THR A 84 -0.16 6.65 -2.00
CA THR A 84 -1.30 6.64 -1.07
C THR A 84 -1.83 5.22 -0.99
N LYS A 85 -1.98 4.69 0.22
CA LYS A 85 -2.59 3.37 0.40
C LYS A 85 -4.10 3.52 0.49
N ALA A 86 -4.83 2.72 -0.28
CA ALA A 86 -6.28 2.68 -0.24
C ALA A 86 -6.76 2.43 1.20
N SER A 87 -7.85 3.09 1.56
CA SER A 87 -8.51 2.86 2.84
C SER A 87 -9.34 1.58 2.72
N ASP A 88 -9.02 0.55 3.51
CA ASP A 88 -9.96 -0.53 3.77
C ASP A 88 -11.04 -0.01 4.71
N SER A 89 -12.16 0.46 4.16
CA SER A 89 -13.37 0.55 4.98
C SER A 89 -13.90 -0.87 5.15
N PRO A 90 -13.97 -1.42 6.39
CA PRO A 90 -14.52 -2.75 6.59
C PRO A 90 -15.97 -2.79 6.09
N PRO A 91 -16.41 -3.90 5.44
CA PRO A 91 -17.78 -3.99 4.94
C PRO A 91 -18.76 -3.84 6.09
N LYS A 92 -19.78 -3.00 5.90
CA LYS A 92 -20.87 -2.86 6.86
C LYS A 92 -21.86 -3.99 6.59
N VAL A 93 -22.07 -4.83 7.59
CA VAL A 93 -23.10 -5.87 7.56
C VAL A 93 -24.38 -5.27 8.14
N PHE A 94 -25.42 -5.17 7.31
CA PHE A 94 -26.74 -4.77 7.77
C PHE A 94 -27.59 -6.01 8.04
N PHE A 95 -28.13 -6.09 9.25
CA PHE A 95 -29.12 -7.09 9.64
C PHE A 95 -30.50 -6.45 9.55
N SER A 96 -31.37 -7.00 8.71
CA SER A 96 -32.79 -6.63 8.69
C SER A 96 -33.60 -7.76 9.32
N PRO A 97 -33.99 -7.66 10.61
CA PRO A 97 -34.94 -8.62 11.17
C PRO A 97 -36.33 -8.37 10.56
N PRO A 98 -37.12 -9.42 10.27
CA PRO A 98 -38.53 -9.23 10.00
C PRO A 98 -39.19 -8.57 11.21
N SER A 99 -40.11 -7.62 10.96
CA SER A 99 -40.77 -6.81 11.99
C SER A 99 -41.33 -7.67 13.15
N PRO A 100 -41.25 -7.21 14.42
CA PRO A 100 -41.79 -7.92 15.56
C PRO A 100 -43.32 -7.83 15.60
N ALA A 101 -43.99 -8.53 14.70
CA ALA A 101 -45.42 -8.73 14.73
C ALA A 101 -45.71 -10.16 14.25
N ALA A 102 -46.07 -11.00 15.22
CA ALA A 102 -46.46 -12.40 15.09
C ALA A 102 -45.29 -13.38 14.81
N PHE A 103 -45.50 -14.62 15.25
CA PHE A 103 -44.59 -15.77 15.20
C PHE A 103 -43.61 -15.91 16.38
N GLN A 104 -44.17 -16.20 17.56
CA GLN A 104 -43.49 -17.11 18.49
C GLN A 104 -43.46 -18.49 17.81
N ASP A 105 -42.29 -19.14 17.79
CA ASP A 105 -42.02 -20.52 17.35
C ASP A 105 -41.84 -20.85 15.84
N LEU A 106 -41.57 -19.88 14.96
CA LEU A 106 -41.11 -20.17 13.58
C LEU A 106 -39.64 -19.80 13.37
N PRO A 107 -38.87 -20.58 12.57
CA PRO A 107 -37.50 -20.24 12.24
C PRO A 107 -37.46 -18.91 11.46
N THR A 108 -36.85 -17.89 12.05
CA THR A 108 -36.70 -16.56 11.45
C THR A 108 -35.52 -16.56 10.46
N LEU A 109 -35.81 -16.30 9.19
CA LEU A 109 -34.77 -16.05 8.19
C LEU A 109 -34.19 -14.65 8.43
N ILE A 110 -32.92 -14.58 8.83
CA ILE A 110 -32.17 -13.34 8.91
C ILE A 110 -31.45 -13.15 7.58
N THR A 111 -31.81 -12.11 6.84
CA THR A 111 -31.06 -11.68 5.66
C THR A 111 -29.98 -10.68 6.07
N ALA A 112 -28.73 -10.98 5.74
CA ALA A 112 -27.60 -10.06 5.88
C ALA A 112 -27.19 -9.57 4.49
N SER A 113 -27.02 -8.26 4.33
CA SER A 113 -26.45 -7.66 3.12
C SER A 113 -25.10 -7.03 3.45
N ALA A 114 -24.09 -7.31 2.63
CA ALA A 114 -22.78 -6.69 2.73
C ALA A 114 -22.69 -5.55 1.71
N GLU A 115 -22.40 -4.35 2.18
CA GLU A 115 -22.07 -3.21 1.32
C GLU A 115 -20.55 -3.03 1.28
N PHE A 116 -20.01 -2.92 0.06
CA PHE A 116 -18.62 -2.60 -0.22
C PHE A 116 -18.57 -1.15 -0.73
N SER A 117 -17.76 -0.31 -0.08
CA SER A 117 -17.59 1.12 -0.44
C SER A 117 -16.45 1.33 -1.42
#